data_AF-A0A534NIP7-F1
#
_entry.id   AF-A0A534NIP7-F1
#
_cell.length_a   1.000
_cell.length_b   1.000
_cell.length_c   1.000
_cell.angle_alpha   90.00
_cell.angle_beta   90.00
_cell.angle_gamma   90.00
#
_symmetry.space_group_name_H-M   'P 1'
#
loop_
_entity.id
_entity.type
_entity.pdbx_description
1 polymer ?
#
loop_
_entity_poly.entity_id
_entity_poly.type
_entity_poly.pdbx_seq_one_letter_code
_entity_poly.pdbx_strand_id
1 'polypeptide(L)' 'MGTHYQGHAAEVRALDALIKLVRCAASLQGRLEIGIREEGFTQSQFGVLEALLHLGPLEPCELGPKVLTSRPNMVLLV' A
#
# COMPACT_ATOMS: atom_id res chain seq x y z
N MET A 1 1.04 -19.77 6.89
CA MET A 1 2.02 -20.74 6.35
C MET A 1 3.41 -20.16 6.51
N GLY A 2 4.38 -20.98 6.91
CA GLY A 2 5.79 -20.58 7.09
C GLY A 2 6.66 -20.88 5.88
N THR A 3 7.94 -20.52 5.96
CA THR A 3 8.96 -20.79 4.94
C THR A 3 9.37 -22.26 4.91
N HIS A 4 9.66 -22.78 3.72
CA HIS A 4 10.28 -24.10 3.52
C HIS A 4 11.82 -24.00 3.40
N TYR A 5 12.37 -22.80 3.52
CA TYR A 5 13.82 -22.58 3.50
C TYR A 5 14.51 -23.25 4.70
N GLN A 6 15.60 -23.97 4.44
CA GLN A 6 16.35 -24.75 5.44
C GLN A 6 17.73 -24.15 5.73
N GLY A 7 17.83 -22.83 5.88
CA GLY A 7 19.07 -22.15 6.28
C GLY A 7 19.23 -22.00 7.79
N HIS A 8 20.03 -21.04 8.22
CA HIS A 8 20.25 -20.78 9.64
C HIS A 8 18.96 -20.34 10.34
N ALA A 9 18.84 -20.64 11.62
CA ALA A 9 17.65 -20.29 12.40
C ALA A 9 17.32 -18.78 12.36
N ALA A 10 18.33 -17.91 12.25
CA ALA A 10 18.12 -16.47 12.10
C ALA A 10 17.49 -16.10 10.75
N GLU A 11 17.98 -16.69 9.66
CA GLU A 11 17.48 -16.48 8.29
C GLU A 11 16.04 -17.01 8.15
N VAL A 12 15.78 -18.22 8.68
CA VAL A 12 14.45 -18.82 8.70
C VAL A 12 13.48 -17.89 9.43
N ARG A 13 13.82 -17.41 10.64
CA ARG A 13 12.95 -16.48 11.39
C ARG A 13 12.70 -15.17 10.64
N ALA A 14 13.73 -14.56 10.06
CA ALA A 14 13.61 -13.31 9.32
C ALA A 14 12.69 -13.47 8.10
N LEU A 15 12.88 -14.55 7.32
CA LEU A 15 12.05 -14.87 6.17
C LEU A 15 10.60 -15.17 6.57
N ASP A 16 10.40 -15.92 7.66
CA ASP A 16 9.07 -16.21 8.17
C ASP A 16 8.32 -14.94 8.58
N ALA A 17 9.01 -14.00 9.25
CA ALA A 17 8.44 -12.72 9.64
C ALA A 17 8.06 -11.89 8.41
N LEU A 18 8.95 -11.80 7.42
CA LEU A 18 8.68 -11.09 6.17
C LEU A 18 7.46 -11.67 5.44
N ILE A 19 7.39 -13.00 5.29
CA ILE A 19 6.24 -13.67 4.65
C ILE A 19 4.94 -13.35 5.38
N LYS A 20 4.94 -13.40 6.73
CA LYS A 20 3.75 -13.10 7.54
C LYS A 20 3.33 -11.65 7.38
N LEU A 21 4.26 -10.69 7.40
CA LEU A 21 3.97 -9.27 7.22
C LEU A 21 3.40 -8.97 5.83
N VAL A 22 4.04 -9.47 4.77
CA VAL A 22 3.57 -9.28 3.38
C VAL A 22 2.15 -9.84 3.20
N ARG A 23 1.88 -11.03 3.73
CA ARG A 23 0.54 -11.65 3.64
C ARG A 23 -0.49 -10.90 4.48
N CYS A 24 -0.12 -10.41 5.66
CA CYS A 24 -0.99 -9.61 6.50
C CYS A 24 -1.39 -8.31 5.78
N ALA A 25 -0.41 -7.59 5.21
CA ALA A 25 -0.65 -6.39 4.43
C ALA A 25 -1.57 -6.68 3.23
N ALA A 26 -1.32 -7.74 2.46
CA ALA A 26 -2.16 -8.12 1.33
C ALA A 26 -3.60 -8.48 1.75
N SER A 27 -3.77 -9.21 2.86
CA SER A 27 -5.10 -9.55 3.37
C SER A 27 -5.88 -8.33 3.87
N LEU A 28 -5.20 -7.38 4.51
CA LEU A 28 -5.82 -6.12 4.94
C LEU A 28 -6.20 -5.28 3.72
N GLN A 29 -5.28 -5.15 2.77
CA GLN A 29 -5.48 -4.39 1.54
C GLN A 29 -6.68 -4.89 0.76
N GLY A 30 -6.82 -6.21 0.58
CA GLY A 30 -7.96 -6.79 -0.14
C GLY A 30 -9.31 -6.52 0.53
N ARG A 31 -9.36 -6.33 1.85
CA ARG A 31 -10.60 -5.96 2.57
C ARG A 31 -10.92 -4.48 2.42
N LEU A 32 -9.91 -3.62 2.50
CA LEU A 32 -10.07 -2.17 2.32
C LEU A 32 -10.48 -1.84 0.88
N GLU A 33 -9.90 -2.53 -0.09
CA GLU A 33 -10.13 -2.29 -1.51
C GLU A 33 -11.60 -2.55 -1.91
N ILE A 34 -12.30 -3.46 -1.24
CA ILE A 34 -13.74 -3.70 -1.48
C ILE A 34 -14.53 -2.42 -1.23
N GLY A 35 -14.41 -1.81 -0.05
CA GLY A 35 -15.15 -0.59 0.29
C GLY A 35 -14.72 0.60 -0.56
N ILE A 36 -13.43 0.74 -0.86
CA ILE A 36 -12.93 1.82 -1.73
C ILE A 36 -13.50 1.70 -3.15
N ARG A 37 -13.60 0.48 -3.68
CA ARG A 37 -14.17 0.21 -5.01
C ARG A 37 -15.68 0.36 -5.04
N GLU A 38 -16.39 0.05 -3.96
CA GLU A 38 -17.84 0.27 -3.84
C GLU A 38 -18.20 1.76 -4.01
N GLU A 39 -17.32 2.66 -3.54
CA GLU A 39 -17.43 4.11 -3.73
C GLU A 39 -16.88 4.60 -5.08
N GLY A 40 -16.40 3.69 -5.95
CA GLY A 40 -15.95 4.00 -7.31
C GLY A 40 -14.52 4.54 -7.42
N PHE A 41 -13.70 4.39 -6.39
CA PHE A 41 -12.31 4.84 -6.39
C PHE A 41 -11.30 3.69 -6.48
N THR A 42 -10.10 3.98 -6.97
CA THR A 42 -8.91 3.16 -6.70
C THR A 42 -8.26 3.57 -5.39
N GLN A 43 -7.42 2.71 -4.82
CA GLN A 43 -6.68 3.03 -3.59
C GLN A 43 -5.86 4.32 -3.73
N SER A 44 -5.20 4.53 -4.87
CA SER A 44 -4.39 5.72 -5.11
C SER A 44 -5.25 6.98 -5.19
N GLN A 45 -6.40 6.91 -5.86
CA GLN A 45 -7.36 8.03 -5.92
C GLN A 45 -7.88 8.36 -4.52
N PHE A 46 -8.25 7.35 -3.73
CA PHE A 46 -8.67 7.54 -2.35
C PHE A 46 -7.57 8.18 -1.49
N GLY A 47 -6.31 7.74 -1.62
CA GLY A 47 -5.18 8.33 -0.91
C GLY A 47 -4.94 9.81 -1.25
N VAL A 48 -5.22 10.23 -2.49
CA VAL A 48 -5.19 11.66 -2.86
C VAL A 48 -6.29 12.44 -2.14
N LEU A 49 -7.52 11.91 -2.11
CA LEU A 49 -8.63 12.56 -1.40
C LEU A 49 -8.36 12.68 0.10
N GLU A 50 -7.84 11.62 0.72
CA GLU A 50 -7.45 11.57 2.14
C GLU A 50 -6.37 12.62 2.45
N ALA A 51 -5.32 12.70 1.62
CA ALA A 51 -4.26 13.68 1.78
C ALA A 51 -4.78 15.12 1.66
N LEU A 52 -5.61 15.41 0.66
CA LEU A 52 -6.19 16.74 0.47
C LEU A 52 -7.15 17.11 1.61
N LEU A 53 -7.90 16.15 2.14
CA LEU A 53 -8.81 16.35 3.27
C LEU A 53 -8.06 16.74 4.55
N HIS A 54 -6.95 16.07 4.84
CA HIS A 54 -6.21 16.25 6.10
C HIS A 54 -5.13 17.32 6.05
N LEU A 55 -4.51 17.55 4.89
CA LEU A 55 -3.38 18.47 4.75
C LEU A 55 -3.73 19.74 3.96
N GLY A 56 -4.91 19.78 3.33
CA GLY A 56 -5.34 20.89 2.49
C GLY A 56 -4.79 20.80 1.06
N PRO A 57 -4.81 21.92 0.30
CA PRO A 57 -4.33 21.96 -1.08
C PRO A 57 -2.84 21.59 -1.18
N LEU A 58 -2.51 20.67 -2.09
CA LEU A 58 -1.15 20.20 -2.34
C LEU A 58 -0.87 20.16 -3.85
N GLU A 59 0.36 20.44 -4.23
CA GLU A 59 0.81 20.22 -5.61
C GLU A 59 1.03 18.71 -5.89
N PRO A 60 0.93 18.26 -7.17
CA PRO A 60 1.19 16.87 -7.52
C PRO A 60 2.57 16.36 -7.09
N CYS A 61 3.57 17.24 -7.02
CA CYS A 61 4.90 16.89 -6.57
C CYS A 61 4.99 16.58 -5.07
N GLU A 62 4.05 17.12 -4.27
CA GLU A 62 3.91 16.89 -2.84
C GLU A 62 3.01 15.69 -2.53
N LEU A 63 2.03 15.41 -3.40
CA LEU A 63 1.12 14.26 -3.28
C LEU A 63 1.81 12.92 -3.54
N GLY A 64 2.68 12.85 -4.56
CA GLY A 64 3.35 11.61 -4.95
C GLY A 64 4.01 10.84 -3.78
N PRO A 65 4.90 11.47 -2.99
CA PRO A 65 5.51 10.84 -1.82
C PRO A 65 4.52 10.40 -0.73
N LYS A 66 3.38 11.08 -0.59
CA LYS A 66 2.36 10.79 0.44
C LYS A 66 1.50 9.59 0.07
N VAL A 67 1.19 9.43 -1.22
CA VAL A 67 0.39 8.32 -1.76
C VAL A 67 1.29 7.17 -2.23
N LEU A 68 2.60 7.23 -1.95
CA LEU A 68 3.59 6.20 -2.29
C LEU A 68 3.63 5.87 -3.80
N THR A 69 3.47 6.89 -4.64
CA THR A 69 3.45 6.72 -6.10
C THR A 69 4.44 7.64 -6.81
N SER A 70 4.76 7.29 -8.04
CA SER A 70 5.68 8.05 -8.88
C SER A 70 5.01 9.31 -9.43
N ARG A 71 5.82 10.33 -9.78
CA ARG A 71 5.30 11.55 -10.43
C ARG A 71 4.48 11.26 -11.70
N PRO A 72 4.91 10.41 -12.64
CA PRO A 72 4.09 10.06 -13.81
C PRO A 72 2.72 9.48 -13.44
N ASN A 73 2.68 8.58 -12.44
CA ASN A 73 1.44 7.95 -11.99
C ASN A 73 0.53 8.90 -11.19
N MET A 74 1.05 10.05 -10.74
CA MET A 74 0.26 11.07 -10.06
C MET A 74 -0.43 12.04 -11.03
N VAL A 75 0.09 12.18 -12.26
CA VAL A 75 -0.56 12.97 -13.32
C VAL A 75 -1.70 12.20 -13.96
N LEU A 76 -1.55 10.88 -14.11
CA LEU A 76 -2.60 9.99 -14.62
C LEU A 76 -2.90 8.90 -13.57
N LEU A 77 -3.94 9.12 -12.79
CA LEU A 77 -4.45 8.16 -11.80
C LEU A 77 -5.57 7.33 -12.45
N VAL A 78 -5.26 6.06 -12.74
CA VAL A 78 -6.24 5.07 -13.24
C VAL A 78 -6.81 4.26 -12.09
#